data_AF-A0A662PRY4-F1
#
_entry.id   AF-A0A662PRY4-F1
#
_cell.length_a   1.000
_cell.length_b   1.000
_cell.length_c   1.000
_cell.angle_alpha   90.00
_cell.angle_beta   90.00
_cell.angle_gamma   90.00
#
_symmetry.space_group_name_H-M   'P 1'
#
loop_
_entity.id
_entity.type
_entity.pdbx_description
1 polymer ?
#
loop_
_entity_poly.entity_id
_entity_poly.type
_entity_poly.pdbx_seq_one_letter_code
_entity_poly.pdbx_strand_id
1 'polypeptide(L)'
;MEAKLDRKDSVTLYRFKKLIKELESKVGRGTELISIYIPPKKPISEVIGYLRQEYATAANIKSKTTRKNVRDAIESAIQRLKLFDRAGPTGLIIFSGAIPQNGGPGSEKIEVYHIIRPEPINILLYRCDSRFYLEPLKDLLREKDVYGILVIDNEKAAVAVAKGRRIAELKTFTSGVPGKHRA
;
A
#
# COMPACT_ATOMS: atom_id res chain seq x y z
N MET A 1 -22.74 -12.77 13.39
CA MET A 1 -22.51 -11.51 12.66
C MET A 1 -22.24 -11.89 11.21
N GLU A 2 -23.24 -11.70 10.35
CA GLU A 2 -23.23 -12.15 8.95
C GLU A 2 -22.08 -11.54 8.15
N ALA A 3 -21.31 -12.39 7.47
CA ALA A 3 -20.44 -11.96 6.39
C ALA A 3 -21.30 -11.67 5.15
N LYS A 4 -21.91 -10.48 5.11
CA LYS A 4 -22.41 -9.92 3.85
C LYS A 4 -21.18 -9.55 3.01
N LEU A 5 -20.86 -10.37 2.01
CA LEU A 5 -20.00 -9.96 0.91
C LEU A 5 -20.79 -8.88 0.14
N ASP A 6 -20.52 -7.62 0.48
CA ASP A 6 -21.33 -6.47 0.12
C ASP A 6 -21.19 -6.19 -1.38
N ARG A 7 -22.30 -5.97 -2.11
CA ARG A 7 -22.27 -5.63 -3.55
C ARG A 7 -21.46 -4.36 -3.86
N LYS A 8 -21.16 -3.53 -2.84
CA LYS A 8 -20.20 -2.43 -2.91
C LYS A 8 -18.77 -2.88 -3.26
N ASP A 9 -18.41 -4.13 -3.00
CA ASP A 9 -17.07 -4.65 -3.26
C ASP A 9 -16.78 -4.78 -4.76
N SER A 10 -17.74 -5.18 -5.60
CA SER A 10 -17.45 -5.41 -7.03
C SER A 10 -17.14 -4.13 -7.81
N VAL A 11 -17.90 -3.05 -7.56
CA VAL A 11 -17.66 -1.74 -8.19
C VAL A 11 -16.39 -1.11 -7.65
N THR A 12 -16.15 -1.20 -6.34
CA THR A 12 -14.94 -0.67 -5.70
C THR A 12 -13.69 -1.40 -6.17
N LEU A 13 -13.74 -2.74 -6.24
CA LEU A 13 -12.68 -3.58 -6.81
C LEU A 13 -12.46 -3.28 -8.28
N TYR A 14 -13.52 -3.08 -9.08
CA TYR A 14 -13.39 -2.70 -10.48
C TYR A 14 -12.68 -1.35 -10.65
N ARG A 15 -13.09 -0.33 -9.89
CA ARG A 15 -12.45 0.99 -9.89
C ARG A 15 -10.98 0.89 -9.45
N PHE A 16 -10.70 0.08 -8.44
CA PHE A 16 -9.35 -0.15 -7.94
C PHE A 16 -8.46 -0.86 -8.98
N LYS A 17 -8.97 -1.92 -9.63
CA LYS A 17 -8.30 -2.59 -10.77
C LYS A 17 -8.04 -1.62 -11.92
N LYS A 18 -9.01 -0.78 -12.28
CA LYS A 18 -8.87 0.23 -13.33
C LYS A 18 -7.79 1.25 -12.98
N LEU A 19 -7.76 1.73 -11.74
CA LEU A 19 -6.75 2.67 -11.26
C LEU A 19 -5.34 2.07 -11.29
N ILE A 20 -5.17 0.82 -10.86
CA ILE A 20 -3.87 0.13 -10.92
C ILE A 20 -3.41 -0.01 -12.37
N LYS A 21 -4.33 -0.36 -13.29
CA LYS A 21 -4.04 -0.46 -14.73
C LYS A 21 -3.66 0.90 -15.33
N GLU A 22 -4.32 1.98 -14.90
CA GLU A 22 -3.95 3.35 -15.30
C GLU A 22 -2.54 3.69 -14.82
N LEU A 23 -2.23 3.49 -13.54
CA LEU A 23 -0.91 3.76 -12.98
C LEU A 23 0.19 2.90 -13.60
N GLU A 24 -0.12 1.66 -13.98
CA GLU A 24 0.82 0.75 -14.66
C GLU A 24 1.19 1.24 -16.06
N SER A 25 0.27 1.92 -16.75
CA SER A 25 0.52 2.50 -18.07
C SER A 25 1.42 3.74 -18.02
N LYS A 26 1.61 4.34 -16.84
CA LYS A 26 2.41 5.55 -16.66
C LYS A 26 3.90 5.18 -16.61
N VAL A 27 4.67 5.72 -17.56
CA VAL A 27 6.11 5.50 -17.68
C VAL A 27 6.83 6.84 -17.76
N GLY A 28 7.78 7.06 -16.85
CA GLY A 28 8.66 8.23 -16.84
C GLY A 28 9.79 8.10 -17.86
N ARG A 29 10.38 9.23 -18.25
CA ARG A 29 11.57 9.25 -19.14
C ARG A 29 12.84 8.75 -18.46
N GLY A 30 12.90 8.85 -17.13
CA GLY A 30 14.00 8.38 -16.29
C GLY A 30 13.47 7.99 -14.92
N THR A 31 14.32 8.01 -13.89
CA THR A 31 13.94 7.73 -12.50
C THR A 31 13.24 8.94 -11.87
N GLU A 32 11.97 9.14 -12.25
CA GLU A 32 11.21 10.37 -11.94
C GLU A 32 9.80 10.07 -11.41
N LEU A 33 9.46 8.79 -11.19
CA LEU A 33 8.20 8.34 -10.61
C LEU A 33 8.42 7.82 -9.20
N ILE A 34 7.74 8.43 -8.25
CA ILE A 34 7.86 8.19 -6.81
C ILE A 34 6.65 7.42 -6.33
N SER A 35 6.92 6.35 -5.58
CA SER A 35 5.92 5.50 -4.92
C SER A 35 6.14 5.52 -3.42
N ILE A 36 5.12 5.92 -2.67
CA ILE A 36 5.16 6.09 -1.22
C ILE A 36 4.05 5.25 -0.60
N TYR A 37 4.41 4.31 0.27
CA TYR A 37 3.48 3.50 1.04
C TYR A 37 3.62 3.85 2.52
N ILE A 38 2.50 4.20 3.15
CA ILE A 38 2.46 4.65 4.55
C ILE A 38 1.53 3.71 5.32
N PRO A 39 2.04 3.01 6.35
CA PRO A 39 1.23 2.09 7.12
C PRO A 39 0.29 2.84 8.09
N PRO A 40 -0.82 2.22 8.54
CA PRO A 40 -1.87 2.88 9.33
C PRO A 40 -1.40 3.64 10.58
N LYS A 41 -0.34 3.13 11.23
CA LYS A 41 0.17 3.65 12.51
C LYS A 41 1.25 4.72 12.34
N LYS A 42 1.68 5.03 11.12
CA LYS A 42 2.77 5.97 10.88
C LYS A 42 2.25 7.41 10.87
N PRO A 43 2.83 8.32 11.66
CA PRO A 43 2.48 9.74 11.60
C PRO A 43 2.86 10.35 10.25
N ILE A 44 1.96 11.14 9.66
CA ILE A 44 2.20 11.82 8.37
C ILE A 44 3.35 12.83 8.48
N SER A 45 3.48 13.49 9.63
CA SER A 45 4.56 14.46 9.92
C SER A 45 5.95 13.82 9.79
N GLU A 46 6.12 12.60 10.26
CA GLU A 46 7.38 11.86 10.17
C GLU A 46 7.71 11.51 8.71
N VAL A 47 6.70 11.09 7.94
CA VAL A 47 6.85 10.82 6.50
C VAL A 47 7.23 12.10 5.75
N ILE A 48 6.60 13.23 6.05
CA ILE A 48 6.96 14.53 5.46
C ILE A 48 8.41 14.91 5.80
N GLY A 49 8.84 14.69 7.06
CA GLY A 49 10.22 14.90 7.48
C GLY A 49 11.21 14.09 6.66
N TYR A 50 10.92 12.80 6.46
CA TYR A 50 11.71 11.91 5.62
C TYR A 50 11.74 12.36 4.15
N LEU A 51 10.60 12.74 3.56
CA LEU A 51 10.55 13.25 2.19
C LEU A 51 11.36 14.55 1.99
N ARG A 52 11.45 15.41 3.01
CA ARG A 52 12.31 16.61 2.96
C ARG A 52 13.80 16.24 2.91
N GLN A 53 14.21 15.16 3.59
CA GLN A 53 15.57 14.64 3.48
C GLN A 53 15.84 14.11 2.07
N GLU A 54 14.91 13.32 1.50
CA GLU A 54 14.99 12.84 0.12
C GLU A 54 15.04 14.00 -0.90
N TYR A 55 14.30 15.09 -0.65
CA TYR A 55 14.35 16.30 -1.47
C TYR A 55 15.73 16.97 -1.47
N ALA A 56 16.41 16.97 -0.32
CA ALA A 56 17.77 17.48 -0.19
C ALA A 56 18.76 16.56 -0.92
N THR A 57 18.65 15.24 -0.75
CA THR A 57 19.48 14.24 -1.44
C THR A 57 19.33 14.31 -2.95
N ALA A 58 18.11 14.56 -3.45
CA ALA A 58 17.84 14.72 -4.87
C ALA A 58 18.63 15.87 -5.52
N ALA A 59 19.13 16.85 -4.74
CA ALA A 59 19.98 17.92 -5.26
C ALA A 59 21.28 17.41 -5.91
N ASN A 60 21.75 16.22 -5.51
CA ASN A 60 22.98 15.62 -6.03
C ASN A 60 22.79 14.86 -7.36
N ILE A 61 21.57 14.77 -7.89
CA ILE A 61 21.30 14.14 -9.18
C ILE A 61 22.03 14.93 -10.28
N LYS A 62 22.82 14.25 -11.10
CA LYS A 62 23.66 14.86 -12.15
C LYS A 62 22.83 15.52 -13.26
N SER A 63 21.80 14.83 -13.76
CA SER A 63 20.90 15.34 -14.81
C SER A 63 20.05 16.50 -14.27
N LYS A 64 20.13 17.67 -14.90
CA LYS A 64 19.37 18.87 -14.50
C LYS A 64 17.86 18.63 -14.59
N THR A 65 17.40 18.01 -15.67
CA THR A 65 15.97 17.72 -15.91
C THR A 65 15.45 16.74 -14.87
N THR A 66 16.14 15.61 -14.68
CA THR A 66 15.74 14.59 -13.70
C THR A 66 15.78 15.11 -12.29
N ARG A 67 16.79 15.90 -11.93
CA ARG A 67 16.87 16.57 -10.63
C ARG A 67 15.65 17.46 -10.37
N LYS A 68 15.25 18.26 -11.36
CA LYS A 68 14.05 19.11 -11.25
C LYS A 68 12.79 18.26 -11.09
N ASN A 69 12.60 17.27 -11.97
CA ASN A 69 11.41 16.43 -11.99
C ASN A 69 11.23 15.63 -10.69
N VAL A 70 12.30 15.06 -10.14
CA VAL A 70 12.26 14.36 -8.84
C VAL A 70 11.91 15.32 -7.72
N ARG A 71 12.53 16.51 -7.67
CA ARG A 71 12.24 17.52 -6.64
C ARG A 71 10.79 18.00 -6.70
N ASP A 72 10.29 18.32 -7.89
CA ASP A 72 8.92 18.76 -8.10
C ASP A 72 7.91 17.66 -7.73
N ALA A 73 8.23 16.39 -8.03
CA ALA A 73 7.43 15.24 -7.63
C ALA A 73 7.40 15.03 -6.10
N ILE A 74 8.54 15.17 -5.41
CA ILE A 74 8.59 15.08 -3.93
C ILE A 74 7.77 16.22 -3.32
N GLU A 75 7.93 17.45 -3.80
CA GLU A 75 7.18 18.60 -3.29
C GLU A 75 5.67 18.38 -3.47
N SER A 76 5.26 17.93 -4.65
CA SER A 76 3.85 17.64 -4.95
C SER A 76 3.29 16.51 -4.07
N ALA A 77 4.10 15.50 -3.73
CA ALA A 77 3.72 14.44 -2.79
C ALA A 77 3.57 14.99 -1.36
N ILE A 78 4.47 15.86 -0.90
CA ILE A 78 4.38 16.54 0.40
C ILE A 78 3.11 17.38 0.49
N GLN A 79 2.81 18.17 -0.55
CA GLN A 79 1.59 18.99 -0.59
C GLN A 79 0.33 18.11 -0.52
N ARG A 80 0.35 16.95 -1.20
CA ARG A 80 -0.75 15.99 -1.11
C ARG A 80 -0.87 15.36 0.29
N LEU A 81 0.24 15.06 0.96
CA LEU A 81 0.22 14.52 2.33
C LEU A 81 -0.35 15.50 3.35
N LYS A 82 -0.10 16.80 3.20
CA LYS A 82 -0.62 17.84 4.10
C LYS A 82 -2.16 17.91 4.14
N LEU A 83 -2.84 17.33 3.15
CA LEU A 83 -4.31 17.22 3.13
C LEU A 83 -4.85 16.15 4.08
N PHE A 84 -3.97 15.32 4.67
CA PHE A 84 -4.34 14.21 5.56
C PHE A 84 -3.76 14.41 6.95
N ASP A 85 -4.62 14.42 7.97
CA ASP A 85 -4.18 14.46 9.38
C ASP A 85 -3.50 13.14 9.80
N ARG A 86 -3.93 12.02 9.21
CA ARG A 86 -3.44 10.66 9.52
C ARG A 86 -3.54 9.76 8.29
N ALA A 87 -2.72 8.70 8.25
CA ALA A 87 -2.74 7.71 7.15
C ALA A 87 -4.04 6.88 7.08
N GLY A 88 -4.84 6.87 8.15
CA GLY A 88 -6.10 6.12 8.22
C GLY A 88 -5.91 4.63 8.60
N PRO A 89 -7.00 3.88 8.81
CA PRO A 89 -6.95 2.51 9.33
C PRO A 89 -6.31 1.48 8.37
N THR A 90 -6.28 1.79 7.08
CA THR A 90 -5.74 0.92 6.02
C THR A 90 -4.40 1.39 5.48
N GLY A 91 -3.89 2.50 6.01
CA GLY A 91 -2.73 3.21 5.47
C GLY A 91 -3.08 4.05 4.25
N LEU A 92 -2.08 4.82 3.81
CA LEU A 92 -2.17 5.77 2.71
C LEU A 92 -1.06 5.50 1.71
N ILE A 93 -1.38 5.60 0.43
CA ILE A 93 -0.41 5.43 -0.65
C ILE A 93 -0.43 6.68 -1.51
N ILE A 94 0.75 7.17 -1.87
CA ILE A 94 0.90 8.28 -2.81
C ILE A 94 1.83 7.87 -3.95
N PHE A 95 1.37 8.17 -5.16
CA PHE A 95 2.18 8.12 -6.37
C PHE A 95 2.33 9.54 -6.89
N SER A 96 3.56 9.96 -7.17
CA SER A 96 3.85 11.29 -7.69
C SER A 96 4.97 11.21 -8.70
N GLY A 97 4.88 11.92 -9.82
CA GLY A 97 5.97 11.88 -10.78
C GLY A 97 5.71 12.68 -12.06
N ALA A 98 6.79 12.90 -12.79
CA ALA A 98 6.77 13.59 -14.07
C ALA A 98 6.35 12.63 -15.18
N ILE A 99 5.14 12.81 -15.72
CA ILE A 99 4.62 12.01 -16.82
C ILE A 99 4.90 12.73 -18.15
N PRO A 100 5.64 12.10 -19.08
CA PRO A 100 5.88 12.63 -20.42
C PRO A 100 4.59 12.99 -21.14
N GLN A 101 4.60 14.16 -21.78
CA GLN A 101 3.56 14.56 -22.72
C GLN A 101 4.09 14.47 -24.16
N ASN A 102 3.19 14.63 -25.14
CA ASN A 102 3.50 14.54 -26.57
C ASN A 102 4.45 15.65 -27.08
N GLY A 103 4.82 16.63 -26.24
CA GLY A 103 5.59 17.83 -26.60
C GLY A 103 7.11 17.72 -26.51
N GLY A 104 7.69 16.52 -26.44
CA GLY A 104 9.15 16.35 -26.33
C GLY A 104 9.72 16.58 -24.91
N PRO A 105 11.05 16.52 -24.74
CA PRO A 105 11.71 16.68 -23.43
C PRO A 105 11.42 18.04 -22.78
N GLY A 106 11.02 18.04 -21.51
CA GLY A 106 10.67 19.26 -20.77
C GLY A 106 9.17 19.57 -20.78
N SER A 107 8.35 18.81 -21.50
CA SER A 107 6.88 18.93 -21.50
C SER A 107 6.21 18.04 -20.43
N GLU A 108 7.00 17.41 -19.55
CA GLU A 108 6.47 16.50 -18.54
C GLU A 108 5.53 17.23 -17.57
N LYS A 109 4.41 16.60 -17.26
CA LYS A 109 3.45 17.10 -16.27
C LYS A 109 3.59 16.31 -14.98
N ILE A 110 3.73 17.01 -13.85
CA ILE A 110 3.68 16.36 -12.55
C ILE A 110 2.24 15.91 -12.28
N GLU A 111 2.06 14.61 -12.07
CA GLU A 111 0.79 14.03 -11.65
C GLU A 111 0.93 13.44 -10.25
N VAL A 112 -0.12 13.60 -9.43
CA VAL A 112 -0.17 13.05 -8.06
C VAL A 112 -1.47 12.30 -7.81
N TYR A 113 -1.32 11.04 -7.44
CA TYR A 113 -2.40 10.14 -7.10
C TYR A 113 -2.29 9.75 -5.63
N HIS A 114 -3.42 9.65 -4.94
CA HIS A 114 -3.49 9.06 -3.61
C HIS A 114 -4.50 7.92 -3.61
N ILE A 115 -4.22 6.88 -2.84
CA ILE A 115 -5.07 5.70 -2.74
C ILE A 115 -5.28 5.36 -1.27
N ILE A 116 -6.56 5.23 -0.90
CA ILE A 116 -7.00 4.59 0.34
C ILE A 116 -7.49 3.20 -0.05
N ARG A 117 -6.99 2.18 0.65
CA ARG A 117 -7.25 0.77 0.29
C ARG A 117 -8.34 0.14 1.14
N PRO A 118 -8.99 -0.94 0.66
CA PRO A 118 -9.95 -1.68 1.46
C PRO A 118 -9.29 -2.52 2.58
N GLU A 119 -8.07 -3.04 2.32
CA GLU A 119 -7.32 -3.85 3.29
C GLU A 119 -6.03 -3.13 3.73
N PRO A 120 -5.57 -3.23 5.00
CA PRO A 120 -4.36 -2.56 5.49
C PRO A 120 -3.05 -3.09 4.88
N ILE A 121 -2.04 -2.23 4.76
CA ILE A 121 -0.66 -2.56 4.37
C ILE A 121 0.22 -2.08 5.51
N ASN A 122 1.06 -2.97 6.00
CA ASN A 122 2.01 -2.69 7.07
C ASN A 122 3.42 -2.53 6.49
N ILE A 123 3.56 -1.79 5.40
CA ILE A 123 4.86 -1.46 4.81
C ILE A 123 5.04 0.05 4.80
N LEU A 124 6.22 0.50 5.20
CA LEU A 124 6.72 1.85 4.95
C LEU A 124 7.72 1.74 3.80
N LEU A 125 7.43 2.38 2.67
CA LEU A 125 8.27 2.31 1.48
C LEU A 125 8.31 3.65 0.78
N TYR A 126 9.51 4.07 0.39
CA TYR A 126 9.75 5.12 -0.58
C TYR A 126 10.59 4.53 -1.71
N ARG A 127 10.17 4.72 -2.96
CA ARG A 127 10.92 4.28 -4.13
C ARG A 127 10.76 5.27 -5.27
N CYS A 128 11.87 5.64 -5.89
CA CYS A 128 11.90 6.40 -7.13
C CYS A 128 12.37 5.50 -8.26
N ASP A 129 11.63 5.46 -9.37
CA ASP A 129 11.92 4.60 -10.52
C ASP A 129 11.32 5.22 -11.80
N SER A 130 11.48 4.55 -12.94
CA SER A 130 10.86 4.90 -14.22
C SER A 130 9.38 4.49 -14.33
N ARG A 131 8.92 3.65 -13.39
CA ARG A 131 7.54 3.15 -13.29
C ARG A 131 7.09 3.20 -11.85
N PHE A 132 5.79 3.38 -11.61
CA PHE A 132 5.27 3.25 -10.26
C PHE A 132 5.45 1.81 -9.75
N TYR A 133 5.87 1.69 -8.49
CA TYR A 133 6.02 0.41 -7.83
C TYR A 133 4.66 -0.06 -7.33
N LEU A 134 4.01 -0.92 -8.10
CA LEU A 134 2.63 -1.38 -7.87
C LEU A 134 2.54 -2.80 -7.31
N GLU A 135 3.66 -3.50 -7.09
CA GLU A 135 3.66 -4.91 -6.68
C GLU A 135 2.84 -5.17 -5.39
N PRO A 136 2.96 -4.34 -4.32
CA PRO A 136 2.15 -4.53 -3.12
C PRO A 136 0.63 -4.37 -3.37
N LEU A 137 0.24 -3.62 -4.41
CA LEU A 137 -1.15 -3.46 -4.81
C LEU A 137 -1.65 -4.66 -5.62
N LYS A 138 -0.82 -5.15 -6.55
CA LYS A 138 -1.13 -6.32 -7.36
C LYS A 138 -1.30 -7.57 -6.51
N ASP A 139 -0.50 -7.72 -5.45
CA ASP A 139 -0.63 -8.82 -4.48
C ASP A 139 -1.97 -8.89 -3.73
N LEU A 140 -2.74 -7.80 -3.73
CA LEU A 140 -4.09 -7.76 -3.16
C LEU A 140 -5.15 -8.20 -4.16
N LEU A 141 -4.87 -7.97 -5.45
CA LEU A 141 -5.75 -8.38 -6.55
C LEU A 141 -5.56 -9.84 -6.93
N ARG A 142 -4.40 -10.43 -6.62
CA ARG A 142 -4.15 -11.86 -6.78
C ARG A 142 -5.17 -12.63 -5.93
N GLU A 143 -5.90 -13.52 -6.58
CA GLU A 143 -6.76 -14.48 -5.88
C GLU A 143 -5.87 -15.31 -4.94
N LYS A 144 -6.30 -15.41 -3.69
CA LYS A 144 -5.61 -16.18 -2.66
C LYS A 144 -6.53 -17.31 -2.27
N ASP A 145 -6.01 -18.52 -2.30
CA ASP A 145 -6.69 -19.65 -1.72
C ASP A 145 -6.99 -19.37 -0.24
N VAL A 146 -8.20 -19.74 0.16
CA VAL A 146 -8.69 -19.58 1.52
C VAL A 146 -8.75 -20.96 2.15
N TYR A 147 -7.92 -21.18 3.17
CA TYR A 147 -7.85 -22.44 3.90
C TYR A 147 -8.52 -22.29 5.26
N GLY A 148 -9.35 -23.25 5.63
CA GLY A 148 -9.82 -23.42 7.01
C GLY A 148 -8.79 -24.20 7.81
N ILE A 149 -8.40 -23.67 8.98
CA ILE A 149 -7.50 -24.34 9.93
C ILE A 149 -8.32 -24.69 11.16
N LEU A 150 -8.32 -25.97 11.51
CA LEU A 150 -8.89 -26.49 12.75
C LEU A 150 -7.77 -27.15 13.55
N VAL A 151 -7.49 -26.61 14.73
CA VAL A 151 -6.52 -27.18 15.68
C VAL A 151 -7.31 -27.74 16.85
N ILE A 152 -7.06 -29.00 17.20
CA ILE A 152 -7.73 -29.68 18.32
C ILE A 152 -6.64 -30.23 19.23
N ASP A 153 -6.76 -29.89 20.52
CA ASP A 153 -5.99 -30.43 21.62
C ASP A 153 -6.96 -30.92 22.72
N ASN A 154 -6.47 -31.71 23.67
CA ASN A 154 -7.26 -32.29 24.75
C ASN A 154 -7.95 -31.21 25.62
N GLU A 155 -7.32 -30.05 25.76
CA GLU A 155 -7.86 -28.95 26.59
C GLU A 155 -8.57 -27.87 25.78
N LYS A 156 -8.21 -27.68 24.51
CA LYS A 156 -8.65 -26.54 23.69
C LYS A 156 -8.76 -26.90 22.21
N ALA A 157 -9.67 -26.25 21.51
CA ALA A 157 -9.74 -26.29 20.05
C ALA A 157 -9.81 -24.87 19.49
N ALA A 158 -9.18 -24.61 18.35
CA ALA A 158 -9.20 -23.31 17.69
C ALA A 158 -9.57 -23.46 16.21
N VAL A 159 -10.40 -22.53 15.74
CA VAL A 159 -10.80 -22.39 14.34
C VAL A 159 -10.22 -21.10 13.82
N ALA A 160 -9.48 -21.18 12.72
CA ALA A 160 -8.91 -20.04 12.03
C ALA A 160 -9.09 -20.16 10.51
N VAL A 161 -8.98 -19.03 9.82
CA VAL A 161 -8.98 -18.97 8.36
C VAL A 161 -7.66 -18.36 7.91
N ALA A 162 -6.97 -19.04 7.00
CA ALA A 162 -5.78 -18.54 6.34
C ALA A 162 -6.14 -18.03 4.93
N LYS A 163 -5.87 -16.75 4.66
CA LYS A 163 -5.98 -16.11 3.33
C LYS A 163 -4.60 -15.64 2.91
N GLY A 164 -3.92 -16.42 2.07
CA GLY A 164 -2.50 -16.21 1.75
C GLY A 164 -1.61 -16.21 3.00
N ARG A 165 -0.82 -15.14 3.23
CA ARG A 165 0.08 -15.02 4.39
C ARG A 165 -0.59 -14.64 5.72
N ARG A 166 -1.90 -14.35 5.71
CA ARG A 166 -2.61 -13.89 6.90
C ARG A 166 -3.47 -15.01 7.47
N ILE A 167 -3.28 -15.30 8.76
CA ILE A 167 -4.14 -16.18 9.55
C ILE A 167 -5.03 -15.30 10.42
N ALA A 168 -6.34 -15.51 10.35
CA ALA A 168 -7.33 -14.86 11.20
C ALA A 168 -8.00 -15.92 12.06
N GLU A 169 -7.76 -15.88 13.37
CA GLU A 169 -8.48 -16.72 14.32
C GLU A 169 -9.95 -16.30 14.38
N LEU A 170 -10.86 -17.25 14.23
CA LEU A 170 -12.30 -17.01 14.29
C LEU A 170 -12.83 -17.28 15.70
N LYS A 171 -12.45 -18.41 16.28
CA LYS A 171 -12.97 -18.84 17.57
C LYS A 171 -12.07 -19.89 18.23
N THR A 172 -11.92 -19.77 19.54
CA THR A 172 -11.31 -20.80 20.40
C THR A 172 -12.37 -21.38 21.34
N PHE A 173 -12.25 -22.67 21.60
CA PHE A 173 -13.08 -23.50 22.45
C PHE A 173 -12.22 -24.15 23.52
N THR A 174 -12.78 -24.36 24.71
CA THR A 174 -12.14 -25.06 25.82
C THR A 174 -12.90 -26.35 26.12
N SER A 175 -12.18 -27.45 26.36
CA SER A 175 -12.78 -28.78 26.58
C SER A 175 -13.40 -28.92 27.97
N GLY A 176 -12.86 -28.23 28.99
CA GLY A 176 -13.32 -28.35 30.38
C GLY A 176 -13.13 -29.74 31.02
N VAL A 177 -12.42 -30.65 30.36
CA VAL A 177 -12.17 -32.02 30.84
C VAL A 177 -10.94 -32.04 31.76
N PRO A 178 -11.04 -32.56 33.00
CA PRO A 178 -9.90 -32.70 33.90
C PRO A 178 -8.84 -33.66 33.34
N GLY A 179 -7.56 -33.31 33.51
CA GLY A 179 -6.45 -34.19 33.17
C GLY A 179 -6.46 -35.49 33.99
N LYS A 180 -5.93 -36.58 33.42
CA LYS A 180 -5.78 -37.84 34.17
C LYS A 180 -4.80 -37.65 35.31
N HIS A 181 -5.24 -37.93 36.54
CA HIS A 181 -4.34 -38.05 37.69
C HIS A 181 -3.49 -39.32 37.56
N ARG A 182 -2.16 -39.20 37.70
CA ARG A 182 -1.27 -40.35 37.82
C ARG A 182 -1.34 -40.88 39.25
N ALA A 183 -1.58 -42.18 39.40
CA ALA A 183 -1.42 -42.92 40.64
C ALA A 183 0.04 -43.37 40.81
#